data_AF-A0A9P7ZYP2-F1
#
_entry.id   AF-A0A9P7ZYP2-F1
#
_cell.length_a   1.000
_cell.length_b   1.000
_cell.length_c   1.000
_cell.angle_alpha   90.00
_cell.angle_beta   90.00
_cell.angle_gamma   90.00
#
_symmetry.space_group_name_H-M   'P 1'
#
loop_
_entity.id
_entity.type
_entity.pdbx_description
1 polymer ?
#
loop_
_entity_poly.entity_id
_entity_poly.type
_entity_poly.pdbx_seq_one_letter_code
_entity_poly.pdbx_strand_id
1 'polypeptide(L)'
;MRSTLLLAVASAFIASASAHEGPHDPPGTAPSVCLATPTDASCSTYSLPNATITTAINDICKTSSFLPGCSLNTACTADSTLPAANCAPLTILATLCSATDDAALTTEVCAKTYSVFCGASSLIPACKSQPAFPGLPSGKAITGAIYSVCQEMPGMSDCKICPGPDATGYSKCDEVKAWQGLCLDMPDMKQCPPYNTMCTNTKFAPFCSKTYKAPNGGNGTATGSGSTPTPTGGDHSNHNNGAGAVAASMALVSAFAAVAVALAL
;
A
#
# COMPACT_ATOMS: atom_id res chain seq x y z
N MET A 1 4.50 33.79 42.82
CA MET A 1 3.03 33.80 42.86
C MET A 1 2.48 33.81 41.45
N ARG A 2 2.29 32.65 40.81
CA ARG A 2 1.53 32.56 39.55
C ARG A 2 0.72 31.26 39.58
N SER A 3 -0.59 31.45 39.51
CA SER A 3 -1.65 30.49 39.78
C SER A 3 -1.69 29.34 38.78
N THR A 4 -1.73 28.12 39.31
CA THR A 4 -2.08 26.90 38.58
C THR A 4 -3.60 26.79 38.52
N LEU A 5 -4.19 26.96 37.34
CA LEU A 5 -5.62 26.80 37.10
C LEU A 5 -5.89 25.34 36.67
N LEU A 6 -6.38 24.52 37.60
CA LEU A 6 -6.85 23.16 37.36
C LEU A 6 -8.29 23.21 36.82
N LEU A 7 -8.49 22.96 35.53
CA LEU A 7 -9.81 22.65 34.99
C LEU A 7 -10.08 21.15 35.16
N ALA A 8 -10.98 20.82 36.09
CA ALA A 8 -11.56 19.49 36.20
C ALA A 8 -12.67 19.33 35.14
N VAL A 9 -12.43 18.47 34.14
CA VAL A 9 -13.45 18.07 33.16
C VAL A 9 -14.23 16.89 33.75
N ALA A 10 -15.48 17.14 34.14
CA ALA A 10 -16.40 16.10 34.58
C ALA A 10 -16.92 15.32 33.37
N SER A 11 -16.47 14.08 33.22
CA SER A 11 -17.01 13.15 32.22
C SER A 11 -18.32 12.55 32.72
N ALA A 12 -19.44 13.01 32.17
CA ALA A 12 -20.74 12.37 32.38
C ALA A 12 -20.82 11.10 31.50
N PHE A 13 -20.78 9.93 32.15
CA PHE A 13 -21.14 8.67 31.52
C PHE A 13 -22.66 8.59 31.41
N ILE A 14 -23.20 8.77 30.20
CA ILE A 14 -24.60 8.45 29.88
C ILE A 14 -24.65 6.97 29.51
N ALA A 15 -25.11 6.15 30.43
CA ALA A 15 -25.46 4.75 30.16
C ALA A 15 -26.80 4.71 29.43
N SER A 16 -26.75 4.54 28.11
CA SER A 16 -27.94 4.30 27.29
C SER A 16 -28.33 2.82 27.40
N ALA A 17 -29.33 2.53 28.24
CA ALA A 17 -30.06 1.26 28.19
C ALA A 17 -31.15 1.37 27.11
N SER A 18 -31.06 0.57 26.05
CA SER A 18 -32.13 0.40 25.07
C SER A 18 -32.54 -1.07 25.04
N ALA A 19 -33.71 -1.32 25.63
CA ALA A 19 -34.47 -2.56 25.50
C ALA A 19 -35.35 -2.47 24.26
N HIS A 20 -35.21 -3.42 23.34
CA HIS A 20 -36.30 -3.89 22.48
C HIS A 20 -36.04 -5.36 22.10
N GLU A 21 -36.74 -6.26 22.79
CA GLU A 21 -36.84 -7.68 22.44
C GLU A 21 -37.95 -7.86 21.39
N GLY A 22 -37.54 -8.31 20.21
CA GLY A 22 -38.37 -9.03 19.24
C GLY A 22 -37.55 -10.24 18.74
N PRO A 23 -38.17 -11.36 18.32
CA PRO A 23 -37.46 -12.53 17.83
C PRO A 23 -36.97 -12.27 16.39
N HIS A 24 -36.00 -11.38 16.26
CA HIS A 24 -35.11 -11.35 15.13
C HIS A 24 -33.91 -12.21 15.52
N ASP A 25 -33.61 -13.24 14.71
CA ASP A 25 -32.33 -13.93 14.79
C ASP A 25 -31.21 -12.90 14.96
N PRO A 26 -30.31 -13.06 15.96
CA PRO A 26 -29.21 -12.13 16.13
C PRO A 26 -28.44 -12.07 14.81
N PRO A 27 -28.17 -10.88 14.23
CA PRO A 27 -27.36 -10.78 13.02
C PRO A 27 -26.04 -11.49 13.30
N GLY A 28 -25.87 -12.60 12.58
CA GLY A 28 -25.05 -13.72 12.99
C GLY A 28 -23.70 -13.31 13.53
N THR A 29 -23.43 -13.74 14.76
CA THR A 29 -22.08 -14.10 15.17
C THR A 29 -21.59 -15.05 14.09
N ALA A 30 -20.81 -14.54 13.15
CA ALA A 30 -20.20 -15.40 12.17
C ALA A 30 -19.50 -16.53 12.91
N PRO A 31 -19.63 -17.78 12.43
CA PRO A 31 -18.99 -18.88 13.09
C PRO A 31 -17.50 -18.57 13.16
N SER A 32 -16.92 -18.72 14.35
CA SER A 32 -15.47 -18.67 14.60
C SER A 32 -14.67 -19.47 13.56
N VAL A 33 -15.33 -20.45 12.93
CA VAL A 33 -14.88 -21.23 11.77
C VAL A 33 -14.38 -20.37 10.63
N CYS A 34 -15.00 -19.25 10.24
CA CYS A 34 -14.49 -18.45 9.11
C CYS A 34 -13.25 -17.63 9.45
N LEU A 35 -13.03 -17.36 10.74
CA LEU A 35 -11.81 -16.73 11.23
C LEU A 35 -10.66 -17.73 11.34
N ALA A 36 -10.96 -19.01 11.62
CA ALA A 36 -9.96 -20.07 11.71
C ALA A 36 -9.68 -20.78 10.38
N THR A 37 -10.72 -20.91 9.56
CA THR A 37 -10.79 -21.74 8.35
C THR A 37 -11.59 -20.98 7.26
N PRO A 38 -10.98 -19.99 6.59
CA PRO A 38 -11.64 -19.16 5.56
C PRO A 38 -12.05 -19.95 4.31
N THR A 39 -11.60 -21.20 4.20
CA THR A 39 -11.91 -22.13 3.10
C THR A 39 -13.19 -22.93 3.35
N ASP A 40 -13.81 -22.81 4.52
CA ASP A 40 -15.05 -23.52 4.82
C ASP A 40 -16.21 -22.99 3.97
N ALA A 41 -17.05 -23.89 3.46
CA ALA A 41 -18.16 -23.53 2.57
C ALA A 41 -19.16 -22.54 3.21
N SER A 42 -19.29 -22.57 4.54
CA SER A 42 -20.10 -21.62 5.31
C SER A 42 -19.61 -20.17 5.20
N CYS A 43 -18.36 -19.94 4.79
CA CYS A 43 -17.78 -18.60 4.65
C CYS A 43 -18.16 -17.88 3.36
N SER A 44 -18.89 -18.54 2.47
CA SER A 44 -19.37 -17.96 1.21
C SER A 44 -20.35 -16.79 1.38
N THR A 45 -20.96 -16.63 2.55
CA THR A 45 -21.82 -15.48 2.90
C THR A 45 -21.26 -14.65 4.04
N TYR A 46 -20.06 -14.99 4.53
CA TYR A 46 -19.45 -14.28 5.64
C TYR A 46 -19.03 -12.87 5.23
N SER A 47 -19.39 -11.90 6.07
CA SER A 47 -18.98 -10.50 5.94
C SER A 47 -18.02 -10.15 7.06
N LEU A 48 -16.82 -9.72 6.70
CA LEU A 48 -15.80 -9.34 7.66
C LEU A 48 -16.19 -8.00 8.31
N PRO A 49 -16.22 -7.89 9.65
CA PRO A 49 -16.60 -6.64 10.30
C PRO A 49 -15.66 -5.49 9.93
N ASN A 50 -16.21 -4.39 9.41
CA ASN A 50 -15.44 -3.19 9.04
C ASN A 50 -14.59 -2.67 10.22
N ALA A 51 -15.10 -2.77 11.45
CA ALA A 51 -14.36 -2.35 12.65
C ALA A 51 -13.01 -3.10 12.81
N THR A 52 -12.98 -4.40 12.53
CA THR A 52 -11.75 -5.20 12.57
C THR A 52 -10.76 -4.74 11.50
N ILE A 53 -11.25 -4.47 10.29
CA ILE A 53 -10.43 -4.00 9.16
C ILE A 53 -9.86 -2.61 9.45
N THR A 54 -10.70 -1.67 9.89
CA THR A 54 -10.29 -0.30 10.23
C THR A 54 -9.29 -0.28 11.39
N THR A 55 -9.44 -1.15 12.39
CA THR A 55 -8.47 -1.28 13.48
C THR A 55 -7.10 -1.70 12.93
N ALA A 56 -7.05 -2.70 12.06
CA ALA A 56 -5.82 -3.17 11.43
C ALA A 56 -5.12 -2.07 10.59
N ILE A 57 -5.91 -1.32 9.81
CA ILE A 57 -5.38 -0.18 9.04
C ILE A 57 -4.79 0.88 9.97
N ASN A 58 -5.51 1.23 11.04
CA ASN A 58 -5.04 2.23 12.00
C ASN A 58 -3.76 1.78 12.72
N ASP A 59 -3.65 0.50 13.08
CA ASP A 59 -2.46 -0.04 13.72
C ASP A 59 -1.23 0.06 12.79
N ILE A 60 -1.38 -0.35 11.52
CA ILE A 60 -0.31 -0.23 10.51
C ILE A 60 0.05 1.24 10.28
N CYS A 61 -0.94 2.10 10.06
CA CYS A 61 -0.71 3.49 9.70
C CYS A 61 -0.23 4.35 10.87
N LYS A 62 -0.44 3.92 12.12
CA LYS A 62 0.14 4.57 13.29
C LYS A 62 1.65 4.37 13.39
N THR A 63 2.17 3.21 13.00
CA THR A 63 3.62 2.92 13.02
C THR A 63 4.32 3.26 11.71
N SER A 64 3.58 3.20 10.60
CA SER A 64 4.11 3.26 9.23
C SER A 64 3.29 4.21 8.36
N SER A 65 3.05 5.42 8.84
CA SER A 65 2.18 6.43 8.19
C SER A 65 2.62 6.84 6.78
N PHE A 66 3.89 6.61 6.43
CA PHE A 66 4.47 6.92 5.12
C PHE A 66 4.10 5.90 4.03
N LEU A 67 3.50 4.76 4.39
CA LEU A 67 3.15 3.73 3.42
C LEU A 67 2.04 4.20 2.46
N PRO A 68 2.06 3.82 1.18
CA PRO A 68 1.09 4.30 0.19
C PRO A 68 -0.36 3.97 0.52
N GLY A 69 -0.62 2.81 1.13
CA GLY A 69 -1.95 2.44 1.61
C GLY A 69 -2.48 3.35 2.74
N CYS A 70 -1.59 4.00 3.50
CA CYS A 70 -1.97 4.98 4.52
C CYS A 70 -2.34 6.34 3.93
N SER A 71 -1.63 6.78 2.88
CA SER A 71 -2.05 7.94 2.08
C SER A 71 -3.42 7.69 1.42
N LEU A 72 -3.68 6.46 0.95
CA LEU A 72 -4.98 6.06 0.43
C LEU A 72 -6.08 6.14 1.50
N ASN A 73 -5.83 5.60 2.70
CA ASN A 73 -6.75 5.70 3.84
C ASN A 73 -7.07 7.17 4.18
N THR A 74 -6.04 8.01 4.22
CA THR A 74 -6.19 9.45 4.52
C THR A 74 -7.04 10.14 3.47
N ALA A 75 -6.80 9.88 2.18
CA ALA A 75 -7.61 10.44 1.10
C ALA A 75 -9.08 9.99 1.18
N CYS A 76 -9.31 8.69 1.38
CA CYS A 76 -10.65 8.11 1.46
C CYS A 76 -11.46 8.55 2.69
N THR A 77 -10.79 8.83 3.82
CA THR A 77 -11.44 9.38 5.01
C THR A 77 -11.71 10.88 4.91
N ALA A 78 -10.88 11.61 4.16
CA ALA A 78 -11.07 13.04 3.92
C ALA A 78 -12.18 13.36 2.93
N ASP A 79 -12.44 12.48 1.95
CA ASP A 79 -13.44 12.70 0.90
C ASP A 79 -14.31 11.45 0.65
N SER A 80 -15.53 11.49 1.19
CA SER A 80 -16.52 10.42 1.02
C SER A 80 -17.13 10.38 -0.39
N THR A 81 -16.82 11.33 -1.27
CA THR A 81 -17.28 11.32 -2.67
C THR A 81 -16.41 10.47 -3.59
N LEU A 82 -15.26 10.00 -3.09
CA LEU A 82 -14.36 9.12 -3.83
C LEU A 82 -15.01 7.75 -4.13
N PRO A 83 -14.58 7.07 -5.22
CA PRO A 83 -15.17 5.80 -5.60
C PRO A 83 -15.09 4.76 -4.47
N ALA A 84 -16.25 4.25 -4.04
CA ALA A 84 -16.34 3.28 -2.95
C ALA A 84 -15.53 2.00 -3.21
N ALA A 85 -15.35 1.60 -4.47
CA ALA A 85 -14.49 0.47 -4.85
C ALA A 85 -13.01 0.67 -4.48
N ASN A 86 -12.52 1.92 -4.48
CA ASN A 86 -11.14 2.25 -4.13
C ASN A 86 -10.98 2.57 -2.64
N CYS A 87 -12.06 3.00 -2.00
CA CYS A 87 -12.09 3.43 -0.61
C CYS A 87 -12.74 2.41 0.34
N ALA A 88 -13.01 1.20 -0.13
CA ALA A 88 -13.47 0.12 0.73
C ALA A 88 -12.36 -0.21 1.75
N PRO A 89 -12.69 -0.40 3.05
CA PRO A 89 -11.69 -0.72 4.06
C PRO A 89 -10.85 -1.94 3.67
N LEU A 90 -11.46 -3.00 3.11
CA LEU A 90 -10.68 -4.18 2.73
C LEU A 90 -9.75 -3.91 1.54
N THR A 91 -10.12 -3.02 0.61
CA THR A 91 -9.22 -2.58 -0.47
C THR A 91 -7.99 -1.87 0.07
N ILE A 92 -8.17 -0.99 1.06
CA ILE A 92 -7.06 -0.28 1.73
C ILE A 92 -6.16 -1.28 2.47
N LEU A 93 -6.74 -2.21 3.24
CA LEU A 93 -5.98 -3.23 3.94
C LEU A 93 -5.27 -4.18 2.97
N ALA A 94 -5.93 -4.59 1.89
CA ALA A 94 -5.35 -5.39 0.82
C ALA A 94 -4.13 -4.69 0.19
N THR A 95 -4.23 -3.39 -0.07
CA THR A 95 -3.09 -2.58 -0.56
C THR A 95 -1.91 -2.64 0.39
N LEU A 96 -2.13 -2.41 1.69
CA LEU A 96 -1.07 -2.46 2.71
C LEU A 96 -0.43 -3.85 2.84
N CYS A 97 -1.22 -4.92 2.64
CA CYS A 97 -0.77 -6.30 2.83
C CYS A 97 -0.27 -6.99 1.55
N SER A 98 -0.54 -6.43 0.37
CA SER A 98 -0.11 -7.00 -0.92
C SER A 98 1.32 -6.63 -1.33
N ALA A 99 1.85 -5.53 -0.78
CA ALA A 99 3.18 -5.03 -1.10
C ALA A 99 4.25 -5.87 -0.37
N THR A 100 4.89 -6.80 -1.09
CA THR A 100 5.89 -7.71 -0.50
C THR A 100 7.12 -6.99 0.05
N ASP A 101 7.51 -5.86 -0.54
CA ASP A 101 8.62 -5.06 -0.05
C ASP A 101 8.34 -4.38 1.30
N ASP A 102 7.05 -4.14 1.58
CA ASP A 102 6.56 -3.51 2.81
C ASP A 102 6.24 -4.55 3.89
N ALA A 103 6.42 -5.84 3.59
CA ALA A 103 6.10 -6.94 4.49
C ALA A 103 6.81 -6.80 5.85
N ALA A 104 8.05 -6.33 5.90
CA ALA A 104 8.75 -6.13 7.18
C ALA A 104 8.02 -5.16 8.14
N LEU A 105 7.19 -4.26 7.60
CA LEU A 105 6.42 -3.26 8.34
C LEU A 105 4.97 -3.68 8.60
N THR A 106 4.41 -4.55 7.75
CA THR A 106 2.97 -4.89 7.78
C THR A 106 2.69 -6.34 8.16
N THR A 107 3.69 -7.24 8.10
CA THR A 107 3.50 -8.70 8.24
C THR A 107 2.76 -9.08 9.51
N GLU A 108 3.08 -8.48 10.67
CA GLU A 108 2.44 -8.89 11.91
C GLU A 108 0.92 -8.65 11.88
N VAL A 109 0.50 -7.46 11.45
CA VAL A 109 -0.92 -7.11 11.40
C VAL A 109 -1.61 -7.84 10.25
N CYS A 110 -0.97 -7.90 9.08
CA CYS A 110 -1.50 -8.61 7.91
C CYS A 110 -1.68 -10.10 8.18
N ALA A 111 -0.72 -10.76 8.82
CA ALA A 111 -0.78 -12.18 9.17
C ALA A 111 -1.87 -12.51 10.20
N LYS A 112 -2.31 -11.54 11.01
CA LYS A 112 -3.41 -11.70 11.98
C LYS A 112 -4.78 -11.32 11.41
N THR A 113 -4.81 -10.61 10.28
CA THR A 113 -6.03 -10.04 9.72
C THR A 113 -6.18 -10.44 8.25
N TYR A 114 -5.57 -9.72 7.34
CA TYR A 114 -5.75 -9.92 5.90
C TYR A 114 -5.38 -11.32 5.41
N SER A 115 -4.19 -11.84 5.74
CA SER A 115 -3.75 -13.15 5.26
C SER A 115 -4.57 -14.31 5.81
N VAL A 116 -5.14 -14.15 7.01
CA VAL A 116 -6.04 -15.14 7.60
C VAL A 116 -7.34 -15.20 6.81
N PHE A 117 -7.92 -14.06 6.44
CA PHE A 117 -9.24 -14.02 5.81
C PHE A 117 -9.18 -14.11 4.29
N CYS A 118 -8.17 -13.52 3.67
CA CYS A 118 -8.07 -13.30 2.22
C CYS A 118 -6.91 -14.07 1.58
N GLY A 119 -6.59 -15.25 2.10
CA GLY A 119 -5.69 -16.20 1.43
C GLY A 119 -6.26 -16.64 0.07
N ALA A 120 -5.39 -17.19 -0.80
CA ALA A 120 -5.74 -17.57 -2.17
C ALA A 120 -6.97 -18.51 -2.29
N SER A 121 -7.18 -19.37 -1.29
CA SER A 121 -8.29 -20.33 -1.24
C SER A 121 -9.52 -19.83 -0.47
N SER A 122 -9.52 -18.57 -0.01
CA SER A 122 -10.63 -18.02 0.77
C SER A 122 -11.95 -18.05 0.00
N LEU A 123 -13.01 -18.44 0.71
CA LEU A 123 -14.38 -18.39 0.21
C LEU A 123 -15.11 -17.10 0.61
N ILE A 124 -14.49 -16.22 1.38
CA ILE A 124 -15.06 -14.93 1.80
C ILE A 124 -15.22 -14.02 0.57
N PRO A 125 -16.45 -13.62 0.19
CA PRO A 125 -16.67 -12.87 -1.06
C PRO A 125 -15.94 -11.53 -1.12
N ALA A 126 -15.85 -10.82 0.01
CA ALA A 126 -15.22 -9.51 0.09
C ALA A 126 -13.75 -9.55 -0.36
N CYS A 127 -13.02 -10.63 -0.06
CA CYS A 127 -11.62 -10.80 -0.46
C CYS A 127 -11.43 -10.86 -1.99
N LYS A 128 -12.49 -11.22 -2.74
CA LYS A 128 -12.47 -11.28 -4.20
C LYS A 128 -13.01 -10.00 -4.83
N SER A 129 -14.00 -9.36 -4.20
CA SER A 129 -14.64 -8.15 -4.72
C SER A 129 -13.94 -6.84 -4.34
N GLN A 130 -13.07 -6.87 -3.32
CA GLN A 130 -12.33 -5.71 -2.82
C GLN A 130 -10.81 -5.99 -2.85
N PRO A 131 -10.21 -6.10 -4.05
CA PRO A 131 -8.78 -6.32 -4.18
C PRO A 131 -7.98 -5.09 -3.73
N ALA A 132 -6.66 -5.25 -3.64
CA ALA A 132 -5.73 -4.14 -3.47
C ALA A 132 -5.95 -3.07 -4.55
N PHE A 133 -5.76 -1.81 -4.17
CA PHE A 133 -5.82 -0.67 -5.08
C PHE A 133 -4.90 -0.89 -6.30
N PRO A 134 -5.45 -0.84 -7.53
CA PRO A 134 -4.71 -1.25 -8.72
C PRO A 134 -3.61 -0.26 -9.08
N GLY A 135 -2.38 -0.78 -9.19
CA GLY A 135 -1.23 -0.03 -9.69
C GLY A 135 -0.54 0.88 -8.67
N LEU A 136 -0.95 0.88 -7.40
CA LEU A 136 -0.22 1.59 -6.35
C LEU A 136 1.04 0.79 -5.96
N PRO A 137 2.27 1.34 -6.16
CA PRO A 137 3.49 0.62 -5.79
C PRO A 137 3.67 0.47 -4.28
N SER A 138 4.62 -0.37 -3.87
CA SER A 138 5.09 -0.45 -2.47
C SER A 138 5.73 0.86 -2.03
N GLY A 139 5.73 1.14 -0.72
CA GLY A 139 6.40 2.32 -0.18
C GLY A 139 7.90 2.32 -0.52
N LYS A 140 8.54 1.15 -0.44
CA LYS A 140 9.95 1.01 -0.82
C LYS A 140 10.21 1.36 -2.29
N ALA A 141 9.32 0.95 -3.20
CA ALA A 141 9.43 1.29 -4.62
C ALA A 141 9.25 2.80 -4.86
N ILE A 142 8.29 3.43 -4.18
CA ILE A 142 8.07 4.88 -4.27
C ILE A 142 9.27 5.65 -3.71
N THR A 143 9.80 5.25 -2.55
CA THR A 143 11.02 5.84 -1.99
C THR A 143 12.21 5.73 -2.93
N GLY A 144 12.42 4.56 -3.55
CA GLY A 144 13.49 4.37 -4.53
C GLY A 144 13.33 5.29 -5.74
N ALA A 145 12.11 5.48 -6.24
CA ALA A 145 11.80 6.40 -7.32
C ALA A 145 12.09 7.86 -6.95
N ILE A 146 11.59 8.34 -5.82
CA ILE A 146 11.83 9.70 -5.32
C ILE A 146 13.33 9.94 -5.15
N TYR A 147 14.03 9.03 -4.45
CA TYR A 147 15.46 9.17 -4.21
C TYR A 147 16.26 9.24 -5.50
N SER A 148 15.94 8.38 -6.48
CA SER A 148 16.60 8.41 -7.79
C SER A 148 16.41 9.76 -8.50
N VAL A 149 15.20 10.33 -8.47
CA VAL A 149 14.94 11.66 -9.06
C VAL A 149 15.74 12.74 -8.34
N CYS A 150 15.78 12.70 -7.01
CA CYS A 150 16.48 13.70 -6.21
C CYS A 150 18.01 13.64 -6.35
N GLN A 151 18.56 12.48 -6.69
CA GLN A 151 19.99 12.35 -7.02
C GLN A 151 20.31 12.94 -8.40
N GLU A 152 19.39 12.85 -9.36
CA GLU A 152 19.55 13.47 -10.69
C GLU A 152 19.30 14.99 -10.64
N MET A 153 18.36 15.44 -9.80
CA MET A 153 17.92 16.84 -9.71
C MET A 153 17.70 17.29 -8.25
N PRO A 154 18.77 17.54 -7.48
CA PRO A 154 18.69 17.85 -6.05
C PRO A 154 17.98 19.19 -5.71
N GLY A 155 17.75 20.04 -6.72
CA GLY A 155 17.13 21.36 -6.55
C GLY A 155 15.60 21.37 -6.48
N MET A 156 14.93 20.24 -6.72
CA MET A 156 13.46 20.18 -6.76
C MET A 156 12.85 20.40 -5.36
N SER A 157 11.70 21.08 -5.29
CA SER A 157 11.02 21.37 -4.03
C SER A 157 10.62 20.10 -3.28
N ASP A 158 10.15 19.08 -3.99
CA ASP A 158 9.69 17.83 -3.39
C ASP A 158 10.83 16.99 -2.82
N CYS A 159 12.06 17.16 -3.33
CA CYS A 159 13.27 16.56 -2.75
C CYS A 159 13.63 17.11 -1.37
N LYS A 160 13.06 18.25 -0.97
CA LYS A 160 13.19 18.79 0.39
C LYS A 160 12.12 18.25 1.33
N ILE A 161 11.02 17.73 0.80
CA ILE A 161 9.89 17.18 1.56
C ILE A 161 10.20 15.76 2.00
N CYS A 162 10.80 14.97 1.10
CA CYS A 162 11.22 13.61 1.38
C CYS A 162 12.75 13.52 1.49
N PRO A 163 13.31 13.34 2.70
CA PRO A 163 14.74 13.05 2.84
C PRO A 163 15.06 11.71 2.18
N GLY A 164 16.36 11.47 1.92
CA GLY A 164 16.81 10.17 1.43
C GLY A 164 16.42 9.01 2.37
N PRO A 165 16.35 7.77 1.84
CA PRO A 165 15.94 6.61 2.61
C PRO A 165 16.82 6.39 3.84
N ASP A 166 16.20 6.00 4.95
CA ASP A 166 16.94 5.56 6.13
C ASP A 166 17.51 4.14 5.97
N ALA A 167 18.07 3.58 7.04
CA ALA A 167 18.61 2.21 7.03
C ALA A 167 17.55 1.13 6.73
N THR A 168 16.25 1.45 6.89
CA THR A 168 15.13 0.56 6.55
C THR A 168 14.75 0.65 5.07
N GLY A 169 15.28 1.63 4.34
CA GLY A 169 15.02 1.84 2.92
C GLY A 169 13.77 2.67 2.62
N TYR A 170 13.28 3.44 3.60
CA TYR A 170 12.07 4.27 3.48
C TYR A 170 12.36 5.73 3.77
N SER A 171 11.62 6.60 3.09
CA SER A 171 11.61 8.03 3.35
C SER A 171 10.46 8.30 4.31
N LYS A 172 10.73 8.79 5.53
CA LYS A 172 9.69 9.03 6.56
C LYS A 172 8.86 10.29 6.26
N CYS A 173 8.28 10.37 5.07
CA CYS A 173 7.50 11.48 4.53
C CYS A 173 6.20 10.94 3.90
N ASP A 174 5.35 11.81 3.37
CA ASP A 174 4.22 11.40 2.52
C ASP A 174 4.75 11.04 1.12
N GLU A 175 5.23 9.81 0.98
CA GLU A 175 5.89 9.30 -0.22
C GLU A 175 4.98 9.43 -1.46
N VAL A 176 3.69 9.13 -1.33
CA VAL A 176 2.75 9.23 -2.45
C VAL A 176 2.62 10.67 -2.93
N LYS A 177 2.50 11.63 -2.00
CA LYS A 177 2.38 13.05 -2.35
C LYS A 177 3.64 13.61 -2.99
N ALA A 178 4.82 13.24 -2.48
CA ALA A 178 6.08 13.68 -3.07
C ALA A 178 6.30 13.07 -4.46
N TRP A 179 6.01 11.78 -4.64
CA TRP A 179 6.09 11.12 -5.94
C TRP A 179 5.10 11.69 -6.96
N GLN A 180 3.87 12.00 -6.51
CA GLN A 180 2.87 12.70 -7.30
C GLN A 180 3.39 14.07 -7.77
N GLY A 181 3.95 14.89 -6.88
CA GLY A 181 4.51 16.20 -7.23
C GLY A 181 5.59 16.10 -8.31
N LEU A 182 6.58 15.24 -8.10
CA LEU A 182 7.67 15.00 -9.04
C LEU A 182 7.18 14.56 -10.42
N CYS A 183 6.21 13.63 -10.46
CA CYS A 183 5.70 13.09 -11.73
C CYS A 183 4.68 14.00 -12.42
N LEU A 184 4.04 14.92 -11.72
CA LEU A 184 3.23 15.97 -12.35
C LEU A 184 4.11 17.07 -12.94
N ASP A 185 5.23 17.40 -12.30
CA ASP A 185 6.17 18.41 -12.78
C ASP A 185 6.96 17.93 -13.99
N MET A 186 7.37 16.64 -14.02
CA MET A 186 8.11 16.05 -15.13
C MET A 186 7.61 14.62 -15.45
N PRO A 187 6.50 14.48 -16.20
CA PRO A 187 5.86 13.19 -16.46
C PRO A 187 6.69 12.21 -17.28
N ASP A 188 7.71 12.70 -17.99
CA ASP A 188 8.59 11.93 -18.86
C ASP A 188 9.86 11.41 -18.14
N MET A 189 9.98 11.59 -16.81
CA MET A 189 11.07 11.00 -16.03
C MET A 189 11.00 9.46 -16.06
N LYS A 190 12.16 8.80 -16.00
CA LYS A 190 12.27 7.33 -16.02
C LYS A 190 11.57 6.65 -14.83
N GLN A 191 11.36 7.39 -13.75
CA GLN A 191 10.77 6.93 -12.48
C GLN A 191 9.23 7.10 -12.44
N CYS A 192 8.63 7.80 -13.42
CA CYS A 192 7.20 8.08 -13.48
C CYS A 192 6.31 7.10 -14.26
N PRO A 193 6.79 6.14 -15.09
CA PRO A 193 5.89 5.20 -15.77
C PRO A 193 4.94 4.43 -14.85
N PRO A 194 5.32 3.97 -13.63
CA PRO A 194 4.36 3.33 -12.73
C PRO A 194 3.26 4.28 -12.26
N TYR A 195 3.58 5.55 -11.96
CA TYR A 195 2.60 6.59 -11.60
C TYR A 195 1.64 6.85 -12.76
N ASN A 196 2.19 7.02 -13.96
CA ASN A 196 1.44 7.26 -15.19
C ASN A 196 0.46 6.11 -15.47
N THR A 197 0.91 4.86 -15.25
CA THR A 197 0.09 3.65 -15.41
C THR A 197 -1.02 3.61 -14.36
N MET A 198 -0.71 3.85 -13.08
CA MET A 198 -1.69 3.92 -12.00
C MET A 198 -2.78 4.97 -12.30
N CYS A 199 -2.39 6.16 -12.75
CA CYS A 199 -3.32 7.23 -13.03
C CYS A 199 -4.15 7.01 -14.30
N THR A 200 -3.60 6.32 -15.30
CA THR A 200 -4.37 5.91 -16.48
C THR A 200 -5.44 4.89 -16.12
N ASN A 201 -5.12 3.94 -15.23
CA ASN A 201 -6.01 2.84 -14.85
C ASN A 201 -7.10 3.26 -13.87
N THR A 202 -6.77 4.08 -12.88
CA THR A 202 -7.67 4.35 -11.74
C THR A 202 -8.38 5.70 -11.83
N LYS A 203 -7.74 6.70 -12.44
CA LYS A 203 -8.16 8.11 -12.42
C LYS A 203 -8.50 8.60 -11.01
N PHE A 204 -7.87 8.03 -9.97
CA PHE A 204 -8.17 8.34 -8.58
C PHE A 204 -7.66 9.75 -8.26
N ALA A 205 -8.59 10.71 -8.21
CA ALA A 205 -8.28 12.14 -8.15
C ALA A 205 -7.26 12.55 -7.05
N PRO A 206 -7.30 11.98 -5.83
CA PRO A 206 -6.31 12.30 -4.80
C PRO A 206 -4.87 12.07 -5.25
N PHE A 207 -4.62 11.04 -6.06
CA PHE A 207 -3.28 10.72 -6.57
C PHE A 207 -3.04 11.24 -7.98
N CYS A 208 -4.09 11.61 -8.73
CA CYS A 208 -3.99 11.82 -10.18
C CYS A 208 -4.54 13.16 -10.71
N SER A 209 -5.06 14.06 -9.87
CA SER A 209 -5.58 15.38 -10.31
C SER A 209 -4.46 16.41 -10.60
N LYS A 210 -4.66 17.52 -11.33
CA LYS A 210 -5.50 17.84 -12.52
C LYS A 210 -4.63 18.34 -13.70
N THR A 211 -3.32 18.41 -13.55
CA THR A 211 -2.33 18.78 -14.58
C THR A 211 -1.63 17.56 -15.19
N TYR A 212 -2.14 16.34 -14.93
CA TYR A 212 -1.58 15.14 -15.55
C TYR A 212 -1.81 15.18 -17.07
N LYS A 213 -0.82 15.71 -17.78
CA LYS A 213 -0.68 15.50 -19.21
C LYS A 213 -0.08 14.11 -19.35
N ALA A 214 -0.90 13.13 -19.71
CA ALA A 214 -0.39 11.82 -20.09
C ALA A 214 0.81 12.04 -21.02
N PRO A 215 1.92 11.28 -20.87
CA PRO A 215 3.02 11.33 -21.81
C PRO A 215 2.40 11.29 -23.20
N ASN A 216 2.69 12.28 -24.04
CA ASN A 216 2.14 12.30 -25.40
C ASN A 216 2.45 10.91 -25.96
N GLY A 217 1.41 10.10 -26.18
CA GLY A 217 1.51 8.76 -26.73
C GLY A 217 1.86 8.86 -28.20
N GLY A 218 2.95 9.58 -28.49
CA GLY A 218 3.59 9.68 -29.78
C GLY A 218 3.94 8.27 -30.15
N ASN A 219 3.06 7.70 -30.96
CA ASN A 219 3.37 6.65 -31.90
C ASN A 219 4.57 7.17 -32.70
N GLY A 220 5.76 6.89 -32.18
CA GLY A 220 7.03 7.30 -32.76
C GLY A 220 7.27 6.53 -34.03
N THR A 221 6.55 6.88 -35.09
CA THR A 221 7.04 6.66 -36.44
C THR A 221 8.23 7.59 -36.58
N ALA A 222 9.43 7.03 -36.39
CA ALA A 222 10.68 7.69 -36.68
C ALA A 222 10.76 8.02 -38.17
N THR A 223 10.29 9.21 -38.55
CA THR A 223 10.63 9.80 -39.84
C THR A 223 11.65 10.89 -39.58
N GLY A 224 12.92 10.48 -39.66
CA GLY A 224 14.04 11.40 -39.61
C GLY A 224 14.03 12.36 -40.79
N SER A 225 14.13 13.66 -40.50
CA SER A 225 14.81 14.61 -41.36
C SER A 225 15.64 15.53 -40.48
N GLY A 226 16.91 15.65 -40.84
CA GLY A 226 18.01 15.93 -39.92
C GLY A 226 18.12 17.35 -39.42
N SER A 227 18.89 17.47 -38.34
CA SER A 227 19.93 18.49 -38.14
C SER A 227 20.79 18.03 -36.96
N THR A 228 22.03 17.66 -37.28
CA THR A 228 23.08 17.24 -36.37
C THR A 228 23.53 18.39 -35.47
N PRO A 229 23.52 18.26 -34.13
CA PRO A 229 24.43 18.99 -33.27
C PRO A 229 25.58 18.06 -32.85
N THR A 230 26.79 18.46 -33.23
CA THR A 230 28.07 17.87 -32.80
C THR A 230 28.17 17.89 -31.27
N PRO A 231 28.39 16.75 -30.59
CA PRO A 231 28.78 16.74 -29.19
C PRO A 231 30.31 16.87 -29.08
N THR A 232 30.76 17.97 -28.48
CA THR A 232 32.12 18.12 -27.97
C THR A 232 32.28 17.20 -26.75
N GLY A 233 33.26 16.30 -26.85
CA GLY A 233 33.55 15.28 -25.85
C GLY A 233 33.95 15.84 -24.49
N GLY A 234 33.45 15.18 -23.45
CA GLY A 234 33.96 15.24 -22.09
C GLY A 234 33.93 13.81 -21.55
N ASP A 235 35.11 13.18 -21.55
CA ASP A 235 35.33 11.84 -21.03
C ASP A 235 34.99 11.79 -19.53
N HIS A 236 34.02 10.95 -19.15
CA HIS A 236 33.93 10.44 -17.78
C HIS A 236 33.99 8.92 -17.78
N SER A 237 35.01 8.48 -17.05
CA SER A 237 35.53 7.13 -16.98
C SER A 237 34.51 6.09 -16.58
N ASN A 238 34.49 5.08 -17.43
CA ASN A 238 34.00 3.73 -17.29
C ASN A 238 34.30 3.11 -15.90
N HIS A 239 33.27 2.87 -15.09
CA HIS A 239 33.30 1.83 -14.06
C HIS A 239 32.51 0.62 -14.55
N ASN A 240 33.25 -0.41 -14.93
CA ASN A 240 32.79 -1.75 -15.26
C ASN A 240 31.86 -2.30 -14.18
N ASN A 241 30.63 -2.63 -14.58
CA ASN A 241 29.81 -3.61 -13.88
C ASN A 241 30.36 -5.02 -14.18
N GLY A 242 30.89 -5.68 -13.15
CA GLY A 242 31.19 -7.09 -13.18
C GLY A 242 29.90 -7.90 -13.28
N ALA A 243 29.65 -8.48 -14.44
CA ALA A 243 28.67 -9.53 -14.65
C ALA A 243 29.16 -10.82 -13.95
N GLY A 244 28.63 -11.08 -12.75
CA GLY A 244 28.76 -12.37 -12.09
C GLY A 244 27.63 -13.30 -12.52
N ALA A 245 27.92 -14.20 -13.46
CA ALA A 245 27.07 -15.33 -13.77
C ALA A 245 27.04 -16.31 -12.58
N VAL A 246 25.88 -16.52 -11.98
CA VAL A 246 25.61 -17.67 -11.10
C VAL A 246 24.59 -18.56 -11.79
N ALA A 247 25.09 -19.43 -12.65
CA ALA A 247 24.40 -20.65 -13.05
C ALA A 247 24.91 -21.77 -12.14
N ALA A 248 24.07 -22.28 -11.24
CA ALA A 248 24.17 -23.65 -10.71
C ALA A 248 22.99 -23.98 -9.79
N SER A 249 22.24 -25.02 -10.18
CA SER A 249 21.77 -26.10 -9.31
C SER A 249 20.70 -25.78 -8.26
N MET A 250 19.44 -26.09 -8.58
CA MET A 250 18.53 -26.70 -7.60
C MET A 250 17.77 -27.86 -8.26
N ALA A 251 18.32 -29.06 -8.10
CA ALA A 251 17.59 -30.31 -8.22
C ALA A 251 16.93 -30.64 -6.88
N LEU A 252 15.66 -31.07 -6.97
CA LEU A 252 14.93 -32.02 -6.12
C LEU A 252 15.63 -32.51 -4.83
N VAL A 253 15.00 -32.27 -3.68
CA VAL A 253 14.74 -33.34 -2.70
C VAL A 253 13.39 -33.09 -2.00
N SER A 254 12.50 -34.04 -2.19
CA SER A 254 11.23 -34.23 -1.50
C SER A 254 11.44 -34.72 -0.05
N ALA A 255 10.42 -34.54 0.77
CA ALA A 255 10.13 -35.25 2.03
C ALA A 255 10.84 -34.76 3.31
N PHE A 256 10.05 -34.23 4.25
CA PHE A 256 10.03 -34.61 5.68
C PHE A 256 8.60 -34.30 6.18
N ALA A 257 7.76 -35.32 6.31
CA ALA A 257 7.59 -36.17 7.49
C ALA A 257 6.61 -35.55 8.50
N ALA A 258 5.40 -36.11 8.52
CA ALA A 258 4.45 -35.96 9.60
C ALA A 258 5.10 -36.43 10.91
N VAL A 259 5.08 -35.57 11.93
CA VAL A 259 5.39 -35.97 13.31
C VAL A 259 4.06 -36.12 14.04
N ALA A 260 3.65 -37.37 14.21
CA ALA A 260 2.64 -37.80 15.16
C ALA A 260 3.30 -38.77 16.14
N VAL A 261 3.57 -38.31 17.37
CA VAL A 261 3.80 -39.09 18.60
C VAL A 261 3.48 -38.10 19.74
N ALA A 262 2.33 -38.14 20.41
CA ALA A 262 1.84 -39.09 21.41
C ALA A 262 2.67 -39.12 22.72
N LEU A 263 1.94 -39.00 23.84
CA LEU A 263 2.30 -39.19 25.25
C LEU A 263 3.03 -38.06 26.00
N ALA A 264 2.30 -37.45 26.94
CA ALA A 264 2.57 -37.68 28.37
C ALA A 264 1.34 -37.30 29.24
N LEU A 265 0.86 -38.31 29.97
CA LEU A 265 0.22 -38.29 31.31
C LEU A 265 -0.97 -37.36 31.57
#